data_AF-E3HBD0-F1
#
_entry.id   AF-E3HBD0-F1
#
_cell.length_a   1.000
_cell.length_b   1.000
_cell.length_c   1.000
_cell.angle_alpha   90.00
_cell.angle_beta   90.00
_cell.angle_gamma   90.00
#
_symmetry.space_group_name_H-M   'P 1'
#
loop_
_entity.id
_entity.type
_entity.pdbx_description
1 polymer ?
#
loop_
_entity_poly.entity_id
_entity_poly.type
_entity_poly.pdbx_seq_one_letter_code
_entity_poly.pdbx_strand_id
1 'polypeptide(L)'
;MKTECIDSLRLEFGMNVQCQFMKAETYLLHKDDVDKKDDERRDRSFKLDKWHEDMMKYFIKSFRKSLETRDWLLVEEATRKMVTFDRDYFKTRKILQREELHFEEMDDELRMWLIGFVAECIEKIKDRSSIIDLKIITENLKSKRERWGTKH
;
A
#
# COMPACT_ATOMS: atom_id res chain seq x y z
N MET A 1 -37.17 3.52 31.91
CA MET A 1 -36.17 3.45 30.82
C MET A 1 -36.45 4.58 29.86
N LYS A 2 -35.48 5.45 29.57
CA LYS A 2 -35.64 6.49 28.55
C LYS A 2 -35.70 5.80 27.19
N THR A 3 -36.78 6.00 26.45
CA THR A 3 -36.93 5.57 25.05
C THR A 3 -35.99 6.39 24.19
N GLU A 4 -35.13 5.72 23.42
CA GLU A 4 -34.22 6.39 22.48
C GLU A 4 -35.05 6.96 21.33
N CYS A 5 -34.90 8.25 21.02
CA CYS A 5 -35.57 8.85 19.86
C CYS A 5 -35.02 8.22 18.57
N ILE A 6 -35.90 7.94 17.60
CA ILE A 6 -35.55 7.36 16.28
C ILE A 6 -34.43 8.15 15.60
N ASP A 7 -34.42 9.48 15.75
CA ASP A 7 -33.39 10.35 15.18
C ASP A 7 -32.02 10.14 15.84
N SER A 8 -31.98 9.82 17.13
CA SER A 8 -30.74 9.48 17.85
C SER A 8 -30.15 8.15 17.35
N LEU A 9 -30.99 7.15 17.08
CA LEU A 9 -30.56 5.85 16.54
C LEU A 9 -29.99 5.99 15.13
N ARG A 10 -30.62 6.83 14.29
CA ARG A 10 -30.13 7.12 12.94
C ARG A 10 -28.79 7.86 12.96
N LEU A 11 -28.62 8.80 13.89
CA LEU A 11 -27.36 9.51 14.07
C LEU A 11 -26.23 8.56 14.50
N GLU A 12 -26.48 7.68 15.46
CA GLU A 12 -25.52 6.68 15.92
C GLU A 12 -25.06 5.77 14.76
N PHE A 13 -25.98 5.34 13.91
CA PHE A 13 -25.66 4.57 12.71
C PHE A 13 -24.76 5.35 11.75
N GLY A 14 -25.11 6.60 11.43
CA GLY A 14 -24.35 7.46 10.54
C GLY A 14 -22.92 7.70 11.02
N MET A 15 -22.75 8.02 12.32
CA MET A 15 -21.43 8.20 12.92
C MET A 15 -20.58 6.93 12.86
N ASN A 16 -21.21 5.77 13.08
CA ASN A 16 -20.53 4.49 13.02
C ASN A 16 -20.03 4.14 11.62
N VAL A 17 -20.84 4.39 10.59
CA VAL A 17 -20.45 4.22 9.18
C VAL A 17 -19.29 5.17 8.85
N GLN A 18 -19.41 6.44 9.22
CA GLN A 18 -18.37 7.45 8.97
C GLN A 18 -17.03 7.09 9.64
N CYS A 19 -17.05 6.53 10.85
CA CYS A 19 -15.84 6.06 11.52
C CYS A 19 -15.10 4.96 10.73
N GLN A 20 -15.83 4.04 10.09
CA GLN A 20 -15.20 3.01 9.26
C GLN A 20 -14.62 3.60 7.97
N PHE A 21 -15.28 4.57 7.35
CA PHE A 21 -14.75 5.28 6.18
C PHE A 21 -13.45 6.04 6.51
N MET A 22 -13.41 6.78 7.62
CA MET A 22 -12.20 7.50 8.03
C MET A 22 -11.01 6.55 8.28
N LYS A 23 -11.28 5.36 8.83
CA LYS A 23 -10.25 4.32 8.95
C LYS A 23 -9.75 3.90 7.58
N ALA A 24 -10.64 3.53 6.65
CA ALA A 24 -10.26 3.16 5.29
C ALA A 24 -9.42 4.25 4.60
N GLU A 25 -9.83 5.52 4.67
CA GLU A 25 -9.08 6.65 4.10
C GLU A 25 -7.67 6.76 4.68
N THR A 26 -7.51 6.59 5.99
CA THR A 26 -6.19 6.63 6.64
C THR A 26 -5.26 5.55 6.09
N TYR A 27 -5.77 4.33 5.86
CA TYR A 27 -4.96 3.24 5.29
C TYR A 27 -4.67 3.46 3.81
N LEU A 28 -5.58 4.08 3.05
CA LEU A 28 -5.31 4.46 1.66
C LEU A 28 -4.20 5.53 1.57
N LEU A 29 -4.09 6.46 2.52
CA LEU A 29 -2.97 7.39 2.56
C LEU A 29 -1.62 6.68 2.75
N HIS A 30 -1.58 5.60 3.54
CA HIS A 30 -0.37 4.79 3.69
C HIS A 30 0.00 4.07 2.39
N LYS A 31 -0.99 3.75 1.54
CA LYS A 31 -0.74 3.21 0.21
C LYS A 31 0.04 4.20 -0.65
N ASP A 32 -0.37 5.45 -0.70
CA ASP A 32 0.29 6.49 -1.51
C ASP A 32 1.77 6.68 -1.10
N ASP A 33 2.05 6.59 0.21
CA ASP A 33 3.43 6.64 0.73
C ASP A 33 4.27 5.42 0.29
N VAL A 34 3.66 4.24 0.21
CA VAL A 34 4.32 3.02 -0.26
C VAL A 34 4.57 3.11 -1.77
N ASP A 35 3.58 3.52 -2.55
CA ASP A 35 3.69 3.71 -4.00
C ASP A 35 4.82 4.69 -4.35
N LYS A 36 4.91 5.80 -3.62
CA LYS A 36 5.99 6.79 -3.79
C LYS A 36 7.37 6.19 -3.53
N LYS A 37 7.52 5.36 -2.49
CA LYS A 37 8.81 4.72 -2.18
C LYS A 37 9.20 3.68 -3.22
N ASP A 38 8.23 2.94 -3.77
CA ASP A 38 8.49 2.02 -4.87
C ASP A 38 8.91 2.78 -6.15
N ASP A 39 8.27 3.92 -6.45
CA ASP A 39 8.69 4.78 -7.57
C ASP A 39 10.11 5.32 -7.42
N GLU A 40 10.47 5.80 -6.23
CA GLU A 40 11.84 6.23 -5.92
C GLU A 40 12.85 5.07 -6.07
N ARG A 41 12.47 3.84 -5.69
CA ARG A 41 13.28 2.65 -5.94
C ARG A 41 13.38 2.32 -7.44
N ARG A 42 12.28 2.38 -8.21
CA ARG A 42 12.29 2.17 -9.67
C ARG A 42 13.23 3.13 -10.38
N ASP A 43 13.17 4.42 -10.04
CA ASP A 43 14.06 5.43 -10.61
C ASP A 43 15.54 5.17 -10.26
N ARG A 44 15.84 4.77 -9.01
CA ARG A 44 17.19 4.35 -8.61
C ARG A 44 17.68 3.14 -9.40
N SER A 45 16.81 2.16 -9.63
CA SER A 45 17.10 0.96 -10.43
C SER A 45 17.44 1.33 -11.87
N PHE A 46 16.61 2.16 -12.50
CA PHE A 46 16.86 2.64 -13.86
C PHE A 46 18.18 3.42 -13.98
N LYS A 47 18.46 4.31 -13.02
CA LYS A 47 19.72 5.07 -12.99
C LYS A 47 20.94 4.15 -12.83
N LEU A 48 20.84 3.12 -11.99
CA LEU A 48 21.90 2.14 -11.79
C LEU A 48 22.19 1.36 -13.09
N ASP A 49 21.14 0.89 -13.77
CA ASP A 49 21.27 0.13 -15.02
C ASP A 49 21.86 1.01 -16.13
N LYS A 50 21.42 2.26 -16.24
CA LYS A 50 21.99 3.23 -17.17
C LYS A 50 23.47 3.50 -16.88
N TRP A 51 23.83 3.68 -15.61
CA TRP A 51 25.23 3.86 -15.22
C TRP A 51 26.09 2.65 -15.59
N HIS A 52 25.57 1.44 -15.40
CA HIS A 52 26.22 0.21 -15.85
C HIS A 52 26.43 0.17 -17.36
N GLU A 53 25.41 0.46 -18.16
CA GLU A 53 25.55 0.52 -19.62
C GLU A 53 26.61 1.54 -20.08
N ASP A 54 26.59 2.75 -19.51
CA ASP A 54 27.52 3.81 -19.88
C ASP A 54 28.97 3.46 -19.50
N MET A 55 29.15 2.86 -18.32
CA MET A 55 30.47 2.41 -17.86
C MET A 55 30.98 1.22 -18.66
N MET A 56 30.11 0.28 -19.07
CA MET A 56 30.50 -0.81 -19.96
C MET A 56 30.98 -0.31 -21.32
N LYS A 57 30.27 0.68 -21.91
CA LYS A 57 30.72 1.33 -23.15
C LYS A 57 32.09 1.98 -22.96
N TYR A 58 32.31 2.66 -21.84
CA TYR A 58 33.60 3.27 -21.49
C TYR A 58 34.72 2.21 -21.35
N PHE A 59 34.48 1.11 -20.63
CA PHE A 59 35.46 0.05 -20.45
C PHE A 59 35.80 -0.63 -21.77
N ILE A 60 34.82 -0.94 -22.62
CA ILE A 60 35.05 -1.53 -23.94
C ILE A 60 35.93 -0.61 -24.80
N LYS A 61 35.64 0.70 -24.80
CA LYS A 61 36.44 1.69 -25.54
C LYS A 61 37.87 1.77 -25.01
N SER A 62 38.03 1.79 -23.69
CA SER A 62 39.34 1.83 -23.03
C SER A 62 40.15 0.58 -23.34
N PHE A 63 39.51 -0.59 -23.28
CA PHE A 63 40.14 -1.88 -23.55
C PHE A 63 40.62 -2.00 -25.00
N ARG A 64 39.80 -1.57 -25.97
CA ARG A 64 40.20 -1.51 -27.39
C ARG A 64 41.45 -0.65 -27.59
N LYS A 65 41.49 0.53 -26.97
CA LYS A 65 42.64 1.43 -27.04
C LYS A 65 43.90 0.80 -26.44
N SER A 66 43.78 0.13 -25.28
CA SER A 66 44.92 -0.56 -24.65
C SER A 66 45.45 -1.73 -25.48
N LEU A 67 44.57 -2.44 -26.20
CA LEU A 67 44.97 -3.50 -27.14
C LEU A 67 45.71 -2.94 -28.36
N GLU A 68 45.25 -1.81 -28.91
CA GLU A 68 45.89 -1.13 -30.04
C GLU A 68 47.33 -0.68 -29.67
N THR A 69 47.55 -0.23 -28.44
CA THR A 69 48.88 0.16 -27.94
C THR A 69 49.75 -1.03 -27.53
N ARG A 70 49.21 -2.26 -27.51
CA ARG A 70 49.87 -3.49 -27.03
C ARG A 70 50.50 -3.35 -25.64
N ASP A 71 49.91 -2.49 -24.81
CA ASP A 71 50.39 -2.22 -23.46
C ASP A 71 49.61 -3.08 -22.47
N TRP A 72 50.24 -4.18 -22.05
CA TRP A 72 49.62 -5.15 -21.15
C TRP A 72 49.35 -4.60 -19.74
N LEU A 73 50.09 -3.58 -19.29
CA LEU A 73 49.84 -2.94 -18.00
C LEU A 73 48.52 -2.15 -18.03
N LEU A 74 48.24 -1.45 -19.13
CA LEU A 74 46.98 -0.74 -19.34
C LEU A 74 45.77 -1.69 -19.45
N VAL A 75 45.97 -2.88 -20.03
CA VAL A 75 44.95 -3.93 -20.10
C VAL A 75 44.64 -4.47 -18.70
N GLU A 76 45.66 -4.76 -17.90
CA GLU A 76 45.48 -5.26 -16.53
C GLU A 76 44.77 -4.22 -15.64
N GLU A 77 45.18 -2.95 -15.72
CA GLU A 77 44.57 -1.87 -14.94
C GLU A 77 43.09 -1.66 -15.33
N ALA A 78 42.77 -1.65 -16.63
CA ALA A 78 41.39 -1.54 -17.11
C ALA A 78 40.53 -2.71 -16.63
N THR A 79 41.08 -3.93 -16.65
CA THR A 79 40.40 -5.14 -16.17
C THR A 79 40.10 -5.05 -14.67
N ARG A 80 41.07 -4.63 -13.85
CA ARG A 80 40.86 -4.44 -12.40
C ARG A 80 39.76 -3.40 -12.10
N LYS A 81 39.74 -2.29 -12.84
CA LYS A 81 38.69 -1.26 -12.71
C LYS A 81 37.31 -1.83 -13.06
N MET A 82 37.21 -2.59 -14.15
CA MET A 82 35.97 -3.24 -14.57
C MET A 82 35.47 -4.24 -13.53
N VAL A 83 36.33 -5.12 -13.00
CA VAL A 83 35.94 -6.09 -11.95
C VAL A 83 35.47 -5.38 -10.67
N THR A 84 36.16 -4.31 -10.28
CA THR A 84 35.77 -3.52 -9.10
C THR A 84 34.41 -2.87 -9.30
N PHE A 85 34.19 -2.28 -10.48
CA PHE A 85 32.92 -1.68 -10.87
C PHE A 85 31.78 -2.70 -10.86
N ASP A 86 31.96 -3.85 -11.52
CA ASP A 86 30.94 -4.90 -11.60
C ASP A 86 30.53 -5.37 -10.21
N ARG A 87 31.51 -5.57 -9.32
CA ARG A 87 31.24 -5.97 -7.94
C ARG A 87 30.33 -4.96 -7.22
N ASP A 88 30.63 -3.68 -7.35
CA ASP A 88 29.88 -2.61 -6.68
C ASP A 88 28.48 -2.43 -7.30
N TYR A 89 28.37 -2.57 -8.63
CA TYR A 89 27.10 -2.63 -9.35
C TYR A 89 26.23 -3.79 -8.87
N PHE A 90 26.73 -5.03 -8.89
CA PHE A 90 25.96 -6.21 -8.50
C PHE A 90 25.59 -6.19 -7.02
N LYS A 91 26.43 -5.62 -6.15
CA LYS A 91 26.09 -5.41 -4.74
C LYS A 91 24.88 -4.49 -4.60
N THR A 92 24.88 -3.36 -5.29
CA THR A 92 23.76 -2.40 -5.27
C THR A 92 22.51 -2.99 -5.90
N ARG A 93 22.65 -3.71 -7.02
CA ARG A 93 21.53 -4.38 -7.70
C ARG A 93 20.83 -5.40 -6.80
N LYS A 94 21.58 -6.18 -6.03
CA LYS A 94 21.02 -7.13 -5.03
C LYS A 94 20.27 -6.45 -3.90
N ILE A 95 20.62 -5.21 -3.56
CA ILE A 95 19.86 -4.43 -2.56
C ILE A 95 18.52 -4.02 -3.18
N LEU A 96 18.54 -3.43 -4.37
CA LEU A 96 17.33 -2.99 -5.07
C LEU A 96 16.35 -4.13 -5.38
N GLN A 97 16.85 -5.33 -5.72
CA GLN A 97 16.01 -6.52 -5.91
C GLN A 97 15.32 -6.98 -4.62
N ARG A 98 15.98 -6.84 -3.47
CA ARG A 98 15.35 -7.15 -2.18
C ARG A 98 14.34 -6.10 -1.79
N GLU A 99 14.61 -4.83 -2.08
CA GLU A 99 13.64 -3.74 -1.89
C GLU A 99 12.39 -3.95 -2.77
N GLU A 100 12.55 -4.39 -4.02
CA GLU A 100 11.44 -4.70 -4.92
C GLU A 100 10.52 -5.78 -4.37
N LEU A 101 11.08 -6.92 -3.96
CA LEU A 101 10.31 -8.00 -3.31
C LEU A 101 9.59 -7.51 -2.06
N HIS A 102 10.26 -6.69 -1.24
CA HIS A 102 9.67 -6.16 -0.02
C HIS A 102 8.47 -5.24 -0.28
N PHE A 103 8.55 -4.34 -1.27
CA PHE A 103 7.43 -3.48 -1.62
C PHE A 103 6.26 -4.25 -2.25
N GLU A 104 6.56 -5.30 -3.02
CA GLU A 104 5.53 -6.20 -3.57
C GLU A 104 4.79 -6.95 -2.46
N GLU A 105 5.52 -7.51 -1.48
CA GLU A 105 4.93 -8.14 -0.30
C GLU A 105 4.05 -7.16 0.50
N MET A 106 4.53 -5.92 0.70
CA MET A 106 3.76 -4.89 1.40
C MET A 106 2.47 -4.51 0.67
N ASP A 107 2.49 -4.38 -0.66
CA ASP A 107 1.29 -4.07 -1.44
C ASP A 107 0.27 -5.22 -1.38
N ASP A 108 0.73 -6.47 -1.48
CA ASP A 108 -0.13 -7.65 -1.37
C ASP A 108 -0.75 -7.77 0.04
N GLU A 109 0.03 -7.56 1.10
CA GLU A 109 -0.47 -7.52 2.48
C GLU A 109 -1.52 -6.42 2.68
N LEU A 110 -1.25 -5.21 2.20
CA LEU A 110 -2.18 -4.08 2.28
C LEU A 110 -3.48 -4.37 1.52
N ARG A 111 -3.38 -4.95 0.33
CA ARG A 111 -4.54 -5.34 -0.48
C ARG A 111 -5.40 -6.38 0.24
N MET A 112 -4.79 -7.43 0.77
CA MET A 112 -5.52 -8.45 1.54
C MET A 112 -6.18 -7.85 2.79
N TRP A 113 -5.46 -6.98 3.50
CA TRP A 113 -5.98 -6.30 4.67
C TRP A 113 -7.19 -5.43 4.34
N LEU A 114 -7.12 -4.62 3.27
CA LEU A 114 -8.23 -3.78 2.82
C LEU A 114 -9.47 -4.60 2.45
N ILE A 115 -9.28 -5.72 1.74
CA ILE A 115 -10.38 -6.64 1.41
C ILE A 115 -11.04 -7.18 2.67
N GLY A 116 -10.25 -7.67 3.63
CA GLY A 116 -10.74 -8.18 4.91
C GLY A 116 -11.45 -7.11 5.73
N PHE A 117 -10.87 -5.91 5.82
CA PHE A 117 -11.44 -4.77 6.51
C PHE A 117 -12.80 -4.36 5.93
N VAL A 118 -12.93 -4.30 4.60
CA VAL A 118 -14.20 -3.99 3.94
C VAL A 118 -15.24 -5.07 4.23
N ALA A 119 -14.89 -6.35 4.15
CA ALA A 119 -15.80 -7.44 4.47
C ALA A 119 -16.30 -7.37 5.93
N GLU A 120 -15.41 -7.10 6.88
CA GLU A 120 -15.79 -6.88 8.28
C GLU A 120 -16.71 -5.68 8.46
N CYS A 121 -16.45 -4.58 7.75
CA CYS A 121 -17.29 -3.39 7.82
C CYS A 121 -18.70 -3.67 7.30
N ILE A 122 -18.82 -4.42 6.20
CA ILE A 122 -20.11 -4.81 5.63
C ILE A 122 -20.93 -5.62 6.64
N GLU A 123 -20.35 -6.66 7.25
CA GLU A 123 -21.06 -7.46 8.25
C GLU A 123 -21.42 -6.64 9.50
N LYS A 124 -20.50 -5.81 10.01
CA LYS A 124 -20.79 -4.92 11.15
C LYS A 124 -21.92 -3.93 10.86
N ILE A 125 -21.97 -3.38 9.64
CA ILE A 125 -23.04 -2.46 9.21
C ILE A 125 -24.37 -3.22 9.11
N LYS A 126 -24.37 -4.41 8.51
CA LYS A 126 -25.57 -5.26 8.38
C LYS A 126 -26.15 -5.65 9.73
N ASP A 127 -25.31 -6.11 10.65
CA ASP A 127 -25.74 -6.47 12.01
C ASP A 127 -26.31 -5.26 12.76
N ARG A 128 -25.62 -4.11 12.70
CA ARG A 128 -26.08 -2.87 13.34
C ARG A 128 -27.38 -2.35 12.72
N SER A 129 -27.53 -2.43 11.40
CA SER A 129 -28.77 -2.06 10.72
C SER A 129 -29.94 -2.91 11.21
N SER A 130 -29.74 -4.24 11.28
CA SER A 130 -30.76 -5.17 11.77
C SER A 130 -31.20 -4.86 13.21
N ILE A 131 -30.25 -4.55 14.10
CA ILE A 131 -30.55 -4.16 15.49
C ILE A 131 -31.36 -2.86 15.54
N ILE A 132 -30.98 -1.86 14.75
CA ILE A 132 -31.67 -0.57 14.71
C ILE A 132 -33.08 -0.72 14.14
N ASP A 133 -33.25 -1.51 13.07
CA ASP A 133 -34.56 -1.80 12.49
C ASP A 133 -35.48 -2.48 13.50
N LEU A 134 -34.97 -3.46 14.25
CA LEU A 134 -35.71 -4.11 15.34
C LEU A 134 -36.11 -3.12 16.44
N LYS A 135 -35.21 -2.22 16.85
CA LYS A 135 -35.52 -1.15 17.82
C LYS A 135 -36.63 -0.25 17.30
N ILE A 136 -36.53 0.24 16.06
CA ILE A 136 -37.54 1.11 15.43
C ILE A 136 -38.90 0.43 15.33
N ILE A 137 -38.94 -0.84 14.89
CA ILE A 137 -40.18 -1.63 14.82
C ILE A 137 -40.81 -1.75 16.21
N THR A 138 -39.99 -2.04 17.23
CA THR A 138 -40.45 -2.19 18.61
C THR A 138 -41.01 -0.88 19.18
N GLU A 139 -40.32 0.24 18.98
CA GLU A 139 -40.77 1.59 19.38
C GLU A 139 -42.10 1.95 18.70
N ASN A 140 -42.23 1.65 17.40
CA ASN A 140 -43.45 1.89 16.63
C ASN A 140 -44.63 1.04 17.10
N LEU A 141 -44.41 -0.24 17.43
CA LEU A 141 -45.43 -1.13 17.96
C LEU A 141 -45.91 -0.69 19.36
N LYS A 142 -44.98 -0.26 20.24
CA LYS A 142 -45.32 0.30 21.55
C LYS A 142 -46.15 1.57 21.42
N SER A 143 -45.70 2.51 20.60
CA SER A 143 -46.40 3.77 20.34
C SER A 143 -47.81 3.54 19.77
N LYS A 144 -47.99 2.53 18.91
CA LYS A 144 -49.31 2.11 18.42
C LYS A 144 -50.15 1.52 19.55
N ARG A 145 -49.63 0.61 20.38
CA ARG A 145 -50.40 0.06 21.52
C ARG A 145 -50.87 1.14 22.50
N GLU A 146 -50.01 2.09 22.85
CA GLU A 146 -50.36 3.19 23.76
C GLU A 146 -51.46 4.09 23.21
N ARG A 147 -51.45 4.37 21.89
CA ARG A 147 -52.52 5.13 21.21
C ARG A 147 -53.86 4.40 21.13
N TRP A 148 -53.85 3.07 21.14
CA TRP A 148 -55.07 2.25 21.02
C TRP A 148 -55.63 1.85 22.39
N GLY A 149 -54.78 1.69 23.40
CA GLY A 149 -55.18 1.42 24.79
C GLY A 149 -55.75 2.62 25.55
N THR A 150 -55.58 3.84 25.04
CA THR A 150 -56.18 5.07 25.60
C THR A 150 -57.58 5.39 25.05
N LYS A 151 -58.14 4.53 24.19
CA LYS A 151 -59.48 4.69 23.61
C LYS A 151 -60.61 3.94 24.34
N HIS A 152 -60.34 3.34 25.50
CA HIS A 152 -61.36 2.68 26.33
C HIS A 152 -61.29 3.20 27.76
#